data_AF-A0A7V9UMA8-F1
#
_entry.id   AF-A0A7V9UMA8-F1
#
_cell.length_a   1.000
_cell.length_b   1.000
_cell.length_c   1.000
_cell.angle_alpha   90.00
_cell.angle_beta   90.00
_cell.angle_gamma   90.00
#
_symmetry.space_group_name_H-M   'P 1'
#
loop_
_entity.id
_entity.type
_entity.pdbx_description
1 polymer ?
#
loop_
_entity_poly.entity_id
_entity_poly.type
_entity_poly.pdbx_seq_one_letter_code
_entity_poly.pdbx_strand_id
1 'polypeptide(L)'
;MNVTALFLLIFASASYAQWESQASGTTVRLRGVSAVNQSVAWASGDKGTYARTVDGGKTWVSGRVPGSEDLDFRDVDAFSADTAYLLSIGESEKSRIYKTVDGGLHWTLQFKNSRATAFFDAMAFWDSDHGIAVSDPVDGRFLIITTEDGGATWKEMPADGMPLALVGEGAFAASGSCITVQDKRNVWFGTGGPLGARVFRSTNGGRSWTVATTQITTGKAAGIFSILFSDANHGVVVGGDYTKEREVGNNTAWTSDGGRTWQLAETKRPNGYRSGVALIHKTKGKMLVAVGPTGSDVSMRGGKSWRVLGDEGFHSASFAVRSNAGWAVGEGGRIAKYTGSFN
;
A
#
# COMPACT_ATOMS: atom_id res chain seq x y z
N MET A 1 -52.50 -23.01 36.36
CA MET A 1 -51.32 -22.12 36.21
C MET A 1 -50.21 -22.91 35.54
N ASN A 2 -50.04 -22.79 34.22
CA ASN A 2 -48.86 -23.32 33.53
C ASN A 2 -48.17 -22.13 32.86
N VAL A 3 -47.01 -21.75 33.41
CA VAL A 3 -46.12 -20.77 32.80
C VAL A 3 -45.16 -21.56 31.91
N THR A 4 -45.38 -21.54 30.61
CA THR A 4 -44.44 -22.10 29.64
C THR A 4 -43.33 -21.07 29.44
N ALA A 5 -42.14 -21.35 29.97
CA ALA A 5 -40.96 -20.52 29.75
C ALA A 5 -40.44 -20.73 28.32
N LEU A 6 -40.43 -19.65 27.53
CA LEU A 6 -39.82 -19.62 26.20
C LEU A 6 -38.32 -19.38 26.35
N PHE A 7 -37.50 -20.41 26.09
CA PHE A 7 -36.04 -20.25 26.01
C PHE A 7 -35.69 -19.57 24.67
N LEU A 8 -35.22 -18.33 24.75
CA LEU A 8 -34.63 -17.63 23.60
C LEU A 8 -33.20 -18.15 23.42
N LEU A 9 -32.97 -19.04 22.45
CA LEU A 9 -31.63 -19.44 22.02
C LEU A 9 -31.00 -18.27 21.23
N ILE A 10 -30.13 -17.51 21.89
CA ILE A 10 -29.26 -16.53 21.23
C ILE A 10 -28.16 -17.32 20.53
N PHE A 11 -28.30 -17.54 19.23
CA PHE A 11 -27.17 -17.97 18.40
C PHE A 11 -26.22 -16.78 18.24
N ALA A 12 -25.09 -16.80 18.95
CA ALA A 12 -23.97 -15.92 18.64
C ALA A 12 -23.41 -16.36 17.28
N SER A 13 -23.76 -15.65 16.21
CA SER A 13 -23.11 -15.85 14.91
C SER A 13 -21.67 -15.40 15.04
N ALA A 14 -20.72 -16.34 14.94
CA ALA A 14 -19.33 -15.97 14.74
C ALA A 14 -19.23 -15.23 13.40
N SER A 15 -18.90 -13.94 13.44
CA SER A 15 -18.64 -13.15 12.23
C SER A 15 -17.27 -13.57 11.68
N TYR A 16 -17.28 -14.31 10.58
CA TYR A 16 -16.06 -14.59 9.83
C TYR A 16 -15.47 -13.30 9.26
N ALA A 17 -14.15 -13.28 9.11
CA ALA A 17 -13.44 -12.19 8.47
C ALA A 17 -13.97 -11.93 7.05
N GLN A 18 -14.32 -10.67 6.76
CA GLN A 18 -14.91 -10.26 5.48
C GLN A 18 -14.74 -8.75 5.23
N TRP A 19 -15.08 -8.34 4.01
CA TRP A 19 -15.19 -6.94 3.63
C TRP A 19 -16.65 -6.49 3.67
N GLU A 20 -16.93 -5.38 4.34
CA GLU A 20 -18.24 -4.74 4.38
C GLU A 20 -18.20 -3.47 3.52
N SER A 21 -18.98 -3.46 2.44
CA SER A 21 -19.03 -2.34 1.49
C SER A 21 -19.53 -1.05 2.16
N GLN A 22 -18.93 0.08 1.79
CA GLN A 22 -19.31 1.42 2.24
C GLN A 22 -19.49 2.35 1.04
N ALA A 23 -20.29 3.41 1.21
CA ALA A 23 -20.44 4.44 0.20
C ALA A 23 -19.30 5.47 0.34
N SER A 24 -18.40 5.55 -0.65
CA SER A 24 -17.27 6.49 -0.66
C SER A 24 -17.66 7.94 -0.98
N GLY A 25 -18.87 8.16 -1.48
CA GLY A 25 -19.30 9.46 -2.00
C GLY A 25 -18.69 9.83 -3.36
N THR A 26 -18.09 8.88 -4.08
CA THR A 26 -17.56 9.09 -5.44
C THR A 26 -17.69 7.83 -6.28
N THR A 27 -17.57 7.97 -7.60
CA THR A 27 -17.55 6.86 -8.56
C THR A 27 -16.21 6.73 -9.28
N VAL A 28 -15.23 7.59 -8.96
CA VAL A 28 -13.89 7.47 -9.54
C VAL A 28 -13.16 6.26 -8.96
N ARG A 29 -12.23 5.69 -9.71
CA ARG A 29 -11.35 4.66 -9.18
C ARG A 29 -10.53 5.21 -8.01
N LEU A 30 -10.64 4.54 -6.87
CA LEU A 30 -9.80 4.77 -5.70
C LEU A 30 -8.60 3.83 -5.75
N ARG A 31 -7.42 4.34 -5.40
CA ARG A 31 -6.12 3.68 -5.54
C ARG A 31 -5.44 3.52 -4.20
N GLY A 32 -5.16 4.60 -3.48
CA GLY A 32 -4.52 4.54 -2.17
C GLY A 32 -5.54 4.55 -1.02
N VAL A 33 -5.19 3.95 0.11
CA VAL A 33 -5.95 4.03 1.36
C VAL A 33 -5.00 4.04 2.55
N SER A 34 -5.27 4.92 3.52
CA SER A 34 -4.49 5.05 4.75
C SER A 34 -5.42 5.03 5.96
N ALA A 35 -5.35 3.95 6.74
CA ALA A 35 -6.13 3.76 7.96
C ALA A 35 -5.37 4.36 9.15
N VAL A 36 -5.90 5.45 9.73
CA VAL A 36 -5.24 6.16 10.83
C VAL A 36 -5.61 5.54 12.18
N ASN A 37 -6.91 5.34 12.41
CA ASN A 37 -7.43 4.76 13.64
C ASN A 37 -8.83 4.14 13.40
N GLN A 38 -9.57 3.83 14.47
CA GLN A 38 -10.90 3.19 14.35
C GLN A 38 -11.96 4.04 13.65
N SER A 39 -11.79 5.37 13.69
CA SER A 39 -12.75 6.34 13.17
C SER A 39 -12.25 7.04 11.91
N VAL A 40 -10.92 7.16 11.75
CA VAL A 40 -10.32 7.99 10.70
C VAL A 40 -9.61 7.12 9.67
N ALA A 41 -9.96 7.34 8.40
CA ALA A 41 -9.23 6.82 7.26
C ALA A 41 -9.34 7.79 6.07
N TRP A 42 -8.35 7.72 5.19
CA TRP A 42 -8.28 8.49 3.96
C TRP A 42 -8.13 7.57 2.76
N ALA A 43 -8.64 7.99 1.61
CA ALA A 43 -8.45 7.34 0.32
C ALA A 43 -8.08 8.38 -0.75
N SER A 44 -7.34 7.94 -1.77
CA SER A 44 -6.95 8.75 -2.91
C SER A 44 -7.31 8.05 -4.21
N GLY A 45 -7.46 8.79 -5.30
CA GLY A 45 -7.82 8.19 -6.58
C GLY A 45 -7.60 9.07 -7.79
N ASP A 46 -8.17 8.61 -8.89
CA ASP A 46 -8.06 9.27 -10.19
C ASP A 46 -8.70 10.67 -10.19
N LYS A 47 -8.31 11.50 -11.18
CA LYS A 47 -8.86 12.85 -11.40
C LYS A 47 -8.77 13.76 -10.17
N GLY A 48 -7.64 13.72 -9.48
CA GLY A 48 -7.34 14.58 -8.34
C GLY A 48 -8.15 14.27 -7.08
N THR A 49 -8.78 13.09 -7.00
CA THR A 49 -9.79 12.80 -5.98
C THR A 49 -9.16 12.33 -4.67
N TYR A 50 -9.74 12.77 -3.55
CA TYR A 50 -9.53 12.19 -2.23
C TYR A 50 -10.88 11.91 -1.57
N ALA A 51 -10.88 11.02 -0.58
CA ALA A 51 -12.02 10.79 0.32
C ALA A 51 -11.53 10.62 1.75
N ARG A 52 -12.34 11.04 2.72
CA ARG A 52 -12.02 10.96 4.14
C ARG A 52 -13.24 10.52 4.95
N THR A 53 -13.01 9.67 5.94
CA THR A 53 -13.97 9.41 7.01
C THR A 53 -13.38 9.82 8.36
N VAL A 54 -14.26 10.23 9.28
CA VAL A 54 -13.93 10.53 10.69
C VAL A 54 -14.88 9.84 11.67
N ASP A 55 -15.77 8.98 11.17
CA ASP A 55 -16.79 8.27 11.94
C ASP A 55 -16.74 6.73 11.77
N GLY A 56 -15.59 6.23 11.29
CA GLY A 56 -15.34 4.81 11.10
C GLY A 56 -15.89 4.27 9.79
N GLY A 57 -16.06 5.12 8.79
CA GLY A 57 -16.57 4.78 7.47
C GLY A 57 -18.08 4.72 7.39
N LYS A 58 -18.81 5.22 8.40
CA LYS A 58 -20.27 5.36 8.30
C LYS A 58 -20.62 6.41 7.25
N THR A 59 -19.82 7.48 7.19
CA THR A 59 -19.87 8.48 6.13
C THR A 59 -18.46 8.74 5.59
N TRP A 60 -18.41 9.02 4.29
CA TRP A 60 -17.20 9.44 3.58
C TRP A 60 -17.46 10.79 2.91
N VAL A 61 -16.56 11.74 3.13
CA VAL A 61 -16.53 13.02 2.44
C VAL A 61 -15.50 12.94 1.33
N SER A 62 -15.94 12.99 0.09
CA SER A 62 -15.09 13.01 -1.10
C SER A 62 -14.90 14.44 -1.61
N GLY A 63 -13.75 14.69 -2.23
CA GLY A 63 -13.40 15.98 -2.81
C GLY A 63 -12.33 15.84 -3.87
N ARG A 64 -11.95 16.97 -4.47
CA ARG A 64 -10.85 17.05 -5.44
C ARG A 64 -9.87 18.12 -5.00
N VAL A 65 -8.57 17.85 -5.13
CA VAL A 65 -7.54 18.87 -4.94
C VAL A 65 -7.67 19.90 -6.07
N PRO A 66 -7.87 21.21 -5.80
CA PRO A 66 -8.05 22.20 -6.86
C PRO A 66 -6.89 22.22 -7.86
N GLY A 67 -7.20 22.21 -9.17
CA GLY A 67 -6.18 22.27 -10.24
C GLY A 67 -5.41 20.96 -10.46
N SER A 68 -5.97 19.83 -10.04
CA SER A 68 -5.40 18.48 -10.19
C SER A 68 -6.31 17.52 -10.98
N GLU A 69 -7.26 18.06 -11.75
CA GLU A 69 -8.26 17.29 -12.50
C GLU A 69 -7.65 16.25 -13.46
N ASP A 70 -6.41 16.48 -13.91
CA ASP A 70 -5.65 15.63 -14.82
C ASP A 70 -4.62 14.71 -14.11
N LEU A 71 -4.58 14.75 -12.78
CA LEU A 71 -3.67 13.96 -11.97
C LEU A 71 -4.35 12.71 -11.39
N ASP A 72 -3.61 11.62 -11.28
CA ASP A 72 -4.05 10.41 -10.61
C ASP A 72 -3.28 10.24 -9.30
N PHE A 73 -3.96 10.42 -8.16
CA PHE A 73 -3.36 10.24 -6.84
C PHE A 73 -3.29 8.74 -6.50
N ARG A 74 -2.11 8.16 -6.68
CA ARG A 74 -1.89 6.74 -6.43
C ARG A 74 -1.55 6.43 -4.99
N ASP A 75 -1.14 7.41 -4.20
CA ASP A 75 -0.71 7.15 -2.83
C ASP A 75 -1.29 8.18 -1.87
N VAL A 76 -1.52 7.74 -0.64
CA VAL A 76 -1.99 8.56 0.47
C VAL A 76 -1.35 8.07 1.76
N ASP A 77 -0.72 8.99 2.48
CA ASP A 77 -0.23 8.75 3.84
C ASP A 77 -0.88 9.77 4.78
N ALA A 78 -1.64 9.27 5.75
CA ALA A 78 -2.41 10.10 6.68
C ALA A 78 -1.94 9.92 8.12
N PHE A 79 -1.89 11.03 8.86
CA PHE A 79 -1.47 11.06 10.26
C PHE A 79 -2.64 11.33 11.21
N SER A 80 -3.67 12.01 10.74
CA SER A 80 -4.83 12.39 11.55
C SER A 80 -6.06 12.61 10.67
N ALA A 81 -7.17 13.05 11.28
CA ALA A 81 -8.31 13.53 10.53
C ALA A 81 -7.95 14.76 9.69
N ASP A 82 -6.96 15.54 10.09
CA ASP A 82 -6.68 16.85 9.48
C ASP A 82 -5.43 16.82 8.61
N THR A 83 -4.48 15.93 8.88
CA THR A 83 -3.19 15.86 8.18
C THR A 83 -3.07 14.62 7.31
N ALA A 84 -2.90 14.83 6.00
CA ALA A 84 -2.64 13.79 5.02
C ALA A 84 -1.79 14.32 3.86
N TYR A 85 -1.09 13.38 3.20
CA TYR A 85 -0.30 13.61 2.01
C TYR A 85 -0.90 12.83 0.84
N LEU A 86 -0.80 13.37 -0.38
CA LEU A 86 -1.18 12.70 -1.62
C LEU A 86 -0.03 12.76 -2.61
N LEU A 87 0.31 11.63 -3.24
CA LEU A 87 1.25 11.59 -4.36
C LEU A 87 0.49 11.28 -5.65
N SER A 88 0.61 12.18 -6.63
CA SER A 88 0.20 11.90 -8.01
C SER A 88 1.35 11.29 -8.78
N ILE A 89 1.00 10.46 -9.75
CA ILE A 89 1.97 9.85 -10.67
C ILE A 89 1.90 10.49 -12.05
N GLY A 90 2.95 10.29 -12.83
CA GLY A 90 3.00 10.65 -14.24
C GLY A 90 4.36 11.20 -14.62
N GLU A 91 4.65 11.16 -15.92
CA GLU A 91 5.89 11.68 -16.46
C GLU A 91 6.03 13.19 -16.24
N SER A 92 7.27 13.67 -16.20
CA SER A 92 7.58 15.09 -16.05
C SER A 92 6.84 15.70 -14.84
N GLU A 93 6.21 16.86 -15.01
CA GLU A 93 5.60 17.67 -13.96
C GLU A 93 4.30 17.08 -13.35
N LYS A 94 3.90 15.86 -13.73
CA LYS A 94 2.69 15.20 -13.22
C LYS A 94 2.91 14.45 -11.91
N SER A 95 4.13 14.00 -11.62
CA SER A 95 4.47 13.52 -10.28
C SER A 95 4.56 14.69 -9.31
N ARG A 96 3.65 14.72 -8.33
CA ARG A 96 3.52 15.81 -7.36
C ARG A 96 3.14 15.27 -5.99
N ILE A 97 3.62 15.92 -4.93
CA ILE A 97 3.21 15.64 -3.55
C ILE A 97 2.43 16.83 -3.04
N TYR A 98 1.23 16.58 -2.51
CA TYR A 98 0.38 17.55 -1.85
C TYR A 98 0.23 17.21 -0.37
N LYS A 99 0.02 18.23 0.47
CA LYS A 99 -0.27 18.09 1.90
C LYS A 99 -1.49 18.91 2.29
N THR A 100 -2.34 18.35 3.13
CA THR A 100 -3.36 19.09 3.88
C THR A 100 -3.06 19.03 5.37
N VAL A 101 -3.50 20.05 6.11
CA VAL A 101 -3.43 20.13 7.58
C VAL A 101 -4.77 20.56 8.19
N ASP A 102 -5.83 20.62 7.39
CA ASP A 102 -7.17 21.06 7.76
C ASP A 102 -8.26 20.14 7.22
N GLY A 103 -7.91 18.87 7.01
CA GLY A 103 -8.90 17.86 6.65
C GLY A 103 -9.33 17.88 5.20
N GLY A 104 -8.46 18.39 4.33
CA GLY A 104 -8.67 18.47 2.89
C GLY A 104 -9.44 19.71 2.46
N LEU A 105 -9.69 20.68 3.36
CA LEU A 105 -10.27 21.96 2.98
C LEU A 105 -9.30 22.74 2.08
N HIS A 106 -8.00 22.69 2.39
CA HIS A 106 -6.93 23.22 1.56
C HIS A 106 -5.81 22.19 1.37
N TRP A 107 -5.17 22.26 0.21
CA TRP A 107 -4.05 21.42 -0.18
C TRP A 107 -2.90 22.29 -0.68
N THR A 108 -1.72 22.08 -0.11
CA THR A 108 -0.50 22.79 -0.48
C THR A 108 0.39 21.86 -1.29
N LEU A 109 0.86 22.32 -2.45
CA LEU A 109 1.86 21.63 -3.26
C LEU A 109 3.21 21.66 -2.54
N GLN A 110 3.72 20.49 -2.17
CA GLN A 110 4.98 20.30 -1.45
C GLN A 110 6.15 19.95 -2.38
N PHE A 111 5.85 19.19 -3.43
CA PHE A 111 6.85 18.78 -4.41
C PHE A 111 6.21 18.70 -5.80
N LYS A 112 6.98 19.10 -6.80
CA LYS A 112 6.65 18.96 -8.21
C LYS A 112 7.89 18.46 -8.94
N ASN A 113 7.78 17.32 -9.61
CA ASN A 113 8.90 16.72 -10.31
C ASN A 113 9.38 17.61 -11.46
N SER A 114 10.68 17.91 -11.49
CA SER A 114 11.35 18.68 -12.54
C SER A 114 12.23 17.83 -13.47
N ARG A 115 12.32 16.52 -13.25
CA ARG A 115 13.12 15.58 -14.04
C ARG A 115 12.22 14.94 -15.11
N ALA A 116 12.51 15.18 -16.39
CA ALA A 116 11.65 14.74 -17.50
C ALA A 116 11.32 13.23 -17.49
N THR A 117 12.30 12.40 -17.12
CA THR A 117 12.18 10.93 -17.10
C THR A 117 11.86 10.35 -15.73
N ALA A 118 11.76 11.17 -14.68
CA ALA A 118 11.37 10.66 -13.38
C ALA A 118 9.86 10.40 -13.34
N PHE A 119 9.49 9.35 -12.63
CA PHE A 119 8.13 8.91 -12.41
C PHE A 119 8.06 8.39 -10.98
N PHE A 120 7.51 9.19 -10.06
CA PHE A 120 7.44 8.83 -8.65
C PHE A 120 6.29 7.85 -8.40
N ASP A 121 6.61 6.62 -8.01
CA ASP A 121 5.65 5.52 -7.87
C ASP A 121 4.97 5.47 -6.51
N ALA A 122 5.70 5.82 -5.46
CA ALA A 122 5.22 5.73 -4.08
C ALA A 122 6.00 6.63 -3.12
N MET A 123 5.36 6.93 -1.99
CA MET A 123 5.95 7.60 -0.84
C MET A 123 5.65 6.80 0.44
N ALA A 124 6.47 7.02 1.46
CA ALA A 124 6.24 6.49 2.79
C ALA A 124 6.83 7.43 3.84
N PHE A 125 6.24 7.46 5.03
CA PHE A 125 6.72 8.27 6.14
C PHE A 125 7.08 7.45 7.38
N TRP A 126 8.25 7.72 7.97
CA TRP A 126 8.64 7.16 9.27
C TRP A 126 7.85 7.83 10.41
N ASP A 127 7.61 9.14 10.27
CA ASP A 127 6.85 9.98 11.18
C ASP A 127 6.36 11.24 10.45
N SER A 128 5.77 12.21 11.17
CA SER A 128 5.19 13.41 10.56
C SER A 128 6.20 14.34 9.88
N ASP A 129 7.49 14.19 10.21
CA ASP A 129 8.56 15.08 9.79
C ASP A 129 9.48 14.42 8.76
N HIS A 130 9.62 13.09 8.80
CA HIS A 130 10.54 12.33 7.95
C HIS A 130 9.78 11.44 6.97
N GLY A 131 10.02 11.67 5.68
CA GLY A 131 9.41 10.92 4.59
C GLY A 131 10.37 10.64 3.45
N ILE A 132 10.02 9.66 2.62
CA ILE A 132 10.78 9.21 1.46
C ILE A 132 9.84 8.92 0.29
N ALA A 133 10.27 9.24 -0.93
CA ALA A 133 9.57 8.83 -2.14
C ALA A 133 10.55 8.23 -3.15
N VAL A 134 10.08 7.24 -3.89
CA VAL A 134 10.84 6.50 -4.89
C VAL A 134 10.27 6.77 -6.28
N SER A 135 11.16 7.02 -7.22
CA SER A 135 10.86 7.10 -8.65
C SER A 135 11.55 5.98 -9.40
N ASP A 136 10.97 5.61 -10.54
CA ASP A 136 11.62 4.83 -11.58
C ASP A 136 13.01 5.37 -11.95
N PRO A 137 13.86 4.53 -12.57
CA PRO A 137 15.26 4.88 -12.80
C PRO A 137 15.46 6.13 -13.68
N VAL A 138 16.31 7.03 -13.18
CA VAL A 138 16.87 8.17 -13.92
C VAL A 138 18.38 7.95 -14.00
N ASP A 139 18.95 8.10 -15.20
CA ASP A 139 20.38 7.87 -15.43
C ASP A 139 20.88 6.48 -14.93
N GLY A 140 20.02 5.47 -15.06
CA GLY A 140 20.32 4.07 -14.72
C GLY A 140 20.17 3.70 -13.24
N ARG A 141 19.66 4.59 -12.37
CA ARG A 141 19.44 4.31 -10.94
C ARG A 141 18.09 4.84 -10.50
N PHE A 142 17.43 4.14 -9.58
CA PHE A 142 16.21 4.63 -8.93
C PHE A 142 16.47 5.98 -8.26
N LEU A 143 15.62 6.96 -8.53
CA LEU A 143 15.72 8.29 -7.93
C LEU A 143 14.96 8.28 -6.60
N ILE A 144 15.64 8.74 -5.54
CA ILE A 144 15.07 8.83 -4.20
C ILE A 144 15.04 10.30 -3.79
N ILE A 145 13.91 10.75 -3.25
CA ILE A 145 13.80 12.03 -2.55
C ILE A 145 13.38 11.80 -1.11
N THR A 146 13.80 12.66 -0.20
CA THR A 146 13.37 12.63 1.20
C THR A 146 13.00 14.00 1.71
N THR A 147 12.18 14.03 2.73
CA THR A 147 11.92 15.22 3.56
C THR A 147 12.36 14.95 5.00
N GLU A 148 12.82 16.01 5.68
CA GLU A 148 13.16 16.02 7.11
C GLU A 148 12.39 17.14 7.85
N ASP A 149 11.41 17.77 7.17
CA ASP A 149 10.65 18.93 7.65
C ASP A 149 9.14 18.79 7.34
N GLY A 150 8.65 17.56 7.32
CA GLY A 150 7.22 17.25 7.14
C GLY A 150 6.71 17.63 5.75
N GLY A 151 7.56 17.42 4.75
CA GLY A 151 7.27 17.65 3.34
C GLY A 151 7.47 19.10 2.89
N ALA A 152 7.81 20.05 3.76
CA ALA A 152 8.02 21.45 3.36
C ALA A 152 9.15 21.59 2.32
N THR A 153 10.17 20.74 2.41
CA THR A 153 11.18 20.54 1.37
C THR A 153 11.42 19.05 1.11
N TRP A 154 11.68 18.75 -0.16
CA TRP A 154 12.08 17.42 -0.63
C TRP A 154 13.42 17.51 -1.33
N LYS A 155 14.37 16.68 -0.93
CA LYS A 155 15.75 16.69 -1.44
C LYS A 155 16.08 15.35 -2.08
N GLU A 156 16.66 15.40 -3.28
CA GLU A 156 17.21 14.21 -3.92
C GLU A 156 18.37 13.64 -3.08
N MET A 157 18.36 12.32 -2.90
CA MET A 157 19.45 11.60 -2.24
C MET A 157 20.59 11.33 -3.22
N PRO A 158 21.85 11.28 -2.74
CA PRO A 158 23.00 10.93 -3.57
C PRO A 158 22.82 9.58 -4.29
N ALA A 159 23.10 9.56 -5.59
CA ALA A 159 22.90 8.38 -6.44
C ALA A 159 23.98 7.30 -6.27
N ASP A 160 25.14 7.65 -5.71
CA ASP A 160 26.27 6.74 -5.46
C ASP A 160 25.91 5.61 -4.47
N GLY A 161 25.00 5.87 -3.55
CA GLY A 161 24.46 4.88 -2.62
C GLY A 161 23.41 3.92 -3.22
N MET A 162 22.94 4.15 -4.44
CA MET A 162 21.88 3.35 -5.07
C MET A 162 22.46 2.38 -6.12
N PRO A 163 22.26 1.05 -6.05
CA PRO A 163 22.67 0.12 -7.11
C PRO A 163 22.06 0.44 -8.48
N LEU A 164 22.73 0.01 -9.56
CA LEU A 164 22.19 0.16 -10.92
C LEU A 164 20.88 -0.60 -11.08
N ALA A 165 19.93 0.01 -11.78
CA ALA A 165 18.74 -0.65 -12.28
C ALA A 165 19.11 -1.66 -13.37
N LEU A 166 18.36 -2.76 -13.45
CA LEU A 166 18.42 -3.66 -14.60
C LEU A 166 17.72 -2.99 -15.80
N VAL A 167 18.05 -3.45 -17.01
CA VAL A 167 17.39 -2.96 -18.23
C VAL A 167 15.88 -3.27 -18.15
N GLY A 168 15.06 -2.23 -18.24
CA GLY A 168 13.60 -2.33 -18.16
C GLY A 168 13.07 -2.62 -16.76
N GLU A 169 13.87 -2.42 -15.72
CA GLU A 169 13.41 -2.51 -14.33
C GLU A 169 12.72 -1.22 -13.91
N GLY A 170 11.61 -1.36 -13.20
CA GLY A 170 10.87 -0.26 -12.60
C GLY A 170 10.24 -0.65 -11.28
N ALA A 171 9.81 0.36 -10.53
CA ALA A 171 8.85 0.17 -9.46
C ALA A 171 7.44 0.13 -10.08
N PHE A 172 6.44 -0.16 -9.25
CA PHE A 172 5.05 -0.09 -9.69
C PHE A 172 4.30 0.87 -8.79
N ALA A 173 3.63 1.86 -9.38
CA ALA A 173 2.65 2.74 -8.75
C ALA A 173 1.36 2.02 -8.29
N ALA A 174 1.54 0.93 -7.56
CA ALA A 174 0.55 0.03 -7.01
C ALA A 174 0.10 0.54 -5.64
N SER A 175 -0.55 1.70 -5.69
CA SER A 175 -1.26 2.25 -4.56
C SER A 175 -0.36 2.65 -3.37
N GLY A 176 0.86 3.15 -3.65
CA GLY A 176 1.85 3.51 -2.63
C GLY A 176 2.59 2.34 -1.97
N SER A 177 2.14 1.12 -2.21
CA SER A 177 2.54 -0.01 -1.37
C SER A 177 3.82 -0.72 -1.83
N CYS A 178 4.48 -0.25 -2.89
CA CYS A 178 5.74 -0.80 -3.37
C CYS A 178 6.96 -0.34 -2.55
N ILE A 179 6.77 0.58 -1.58
CA ILE A 179 7.74 1.01 -0.59
C ILE A 179 7.18 0.81 0.83
N THR A 180 8.03 0.50 1.78
CA THR A 180 7.66 0.41 3.20
C THR A 180 8.80 0.87 4.08
N VAL A 181 8.45 1.52 5.18
CA VAL A 181 9.38 2.07 6.17
C VAL A 181 9.13 1.44 7.53
N GLN A 182 10.19 1.36 8.34
CA GLN A 182 10.12 0.75 9.66
C GLN A 182 11.11 1.42 10.61
N ASP A 183 10.71 1.52 11.88
CA ASP A 183 11.46 2.23 12.92
C ASP A 183 11.80 3.67 12.46
N LYS A 184 13.03 4.16 12.62
CA LYS A 184 13.40 5.54 12.26
C LYS A 184 14.11 5.68 10.91
N ARG A 185 14.63 4.59 10.34
CA ARG A 185 15.57 4.65 9.20
C ARG A 185 15.53 3.48 8.25
N ASN A 186 14.84 2.38 8.60
CA ASN A 186 14.78 1.26 7.68
C ASN A 186 13.75 1.55 6.59
N VAL A 187 14.09 1.19 5.37
CA VAL A 187 13.21 1.30 4.21
C VAL A 187 13.51 0.19 3.23
N TRP A 188 12.45 -0.33 2.62
CA TRP A 188 12.53 -1.28 1.53
C TRP A 188 11.60 -0.85 0.41
N PHE A 189 12.00 -1.10 -0.83
CA PHE A 189 11.08 -1.03 -1.96
C PHE A 189 11.26 -2.24 -2.89
N GLY A 190 10.18 -2.62 -3.55
CA GLY A 190 10.12 -3.72 -4.51
C GLY A 190 10.08 -3.22 -5.94
N THR A 191 10.67 -4.00 -6.84
CA THR A 191 10.74 -3.71 -8.28
C THR A 191 10.35 -4.92 -9.11
N GLY A 192 10.16 -4.70 -10.40
CA GLY A 192 9.96 -5.73 -11.41
C GLY A 192 10.56 -5.37 -12.73
N GLY A 193 10.32 -6.20 -13.73
CA GLY A 193 10.89 -6.05 -15.06
C GLY A 193 11.29 -7.39 -15.68
N PRO A 194 11.73 -7.38 -16.95
CA PRO A 194 12.03 -8.59 -17.70
C PRO A 194 13.23 -9.38 -17.18
N LEU A 195 14.11 -8.75 -16.40
CA LEU A 195 15.36 -9.34 -15.93
C LEU A 195 15.35 -9.74 -14.45
N GLY A 196 14.27 -9.45 -13.71
CA GLY A 196 14.23 -9.76 -12.29
C GLY A 196 13.21 -8.93 -11.51
N ALA A 197 12.66 -9.52 -10.45
CA ALA A 197 11.95 -8.81 -9.40
C ALA A 197 12.89 -8.70 -8.18
N ARG A 198 13.24 -7.47 -7.79
CA ARG A 198 14.25 -7.22 -6.75
C ARG A 198 13.66 -6.45 -5.59
N VAL A 199 14.28 -6.62 -4.43
CA VAL A 199 14.02 -5.80 -3.25
C VAL A 199 15.27 -5.01 -2.93
N PHE A 200 15.10 -3.71 -2.84
CA PHE A 200 16.11 -2.78 -2.36
C PHE A 200 15.87 -2.53 -0.88
N ARG A 201 16.95 -2.44 -0.12
CA ARG A 201 16.95 -2.26 1.33
C ARG A 201 17.94 -1.18 1.73
N SER A 202 17.50 -0.25 2.57
CA SER A 202 18.35 0.68 3.28
C SER A 202 18.09 0.63 4.78
N THR A 203 19.13 0.92 5.57
CA THR A 203 19.07 1.01 7.05
C THR A 203 19.48 2.39 7.57
N ASN A 204 19.75 3.32 6.67
CA ASN A 204 20.26 4.66 6.97
C ASN A 204 19.41 5.76 6.32
N GLY A 205 18.09 5.52 6.21
CA GLY A 205 17.13 6.51 5.70
C GLY A 205 17.23 6.73 4.20
N GLY A 206 17.60 5.71 3.43
CA GLY A 206 17.69 5.79 1.97
C GLY A 206 19.00 6.36 1.42
N ARG A 207 20.02 6.59 2.27
CA ARG A 207 21.34 7.10 1.84
C ARG A 207 22.18 6.06 1.08
N SER A 208 22.07 4.79 1.45
CA SER A 208 22.73 3.69 0.74
C SER A 208 21.87 2.44 0.75
N TRP A 209 21.99 1.63 -0.30
CA TRP A 209 21.09 0.51 -0.57
C TRP A 209 21.84 -0.78 -0.88
N THR A 210 21.31 -1.88 -0.36
CA THR A 210 21.64 -3.25 -0.80
C THR A 210 20.46 -3.79 -1.59
N VAL A 211 20.71 -4.66 -2.57
CA VAL A 211 19.67 -5.26 -3.40
C VAL A 211 19.73 -6.78 -3.33
N ALA A 212 18.56 -7.41 -3.25
CA ALA A 212 18.38 -8.86 -3.30
C ALA A 212 17.37 -9.22 -4.40
N THR A 213 17.63 -10.31 -5.13
CA THR A 213 16.67 -10.88 -6.07
C THR A 213 15.64 -11.73 -5.34
N THR A 214 14.43 -11.78 -5.88
CA THR A 214 13.37 -12.70 -5.45
C THR A 214 13.06 -13.70 -6.56
N GLN A 215 12.33 -14.78 -6.24
CA GLN A 215 11.80 -15.70 -7.26
C GLN A 215 10.37 -15.35 -7.70
N ILE A 216 9.90 -14.12 -7.41
CA ILE A 216 8.59 -13.63 -7.86
C ILE A 216 8.52 -13.61 -9.38
N THR A 217 7.32 -13.82 -9.94
CA THR A 217 7.03 -13.69 -11.38
C THR A 217 7.64 -12.42 -11.96
N THR A 218 8.33 -12.53 -13.09
CA THR A 218 9.03 -11.43 -13.77
C THR A 218 8.54 -11.26 -15.21
N GLY A 219 8.76 -10.08 -15.78
CA GLY A 219 8.25 -9.70 -17.10
C GLY A 219 8.08 -8.20 -17.21
N LYS A 220 7.80 -7.71 -18.43
CA LYS A 220 7.62 -6.27 -18.69
C LYS A 220 6.52 -5.63 -17.83
N ALA A 221 5.50 -6.41 -17.47
CA ALA A 221 4.36 -6.01 -16.66
C ALA A 221 4.30 -6.75 -15.31
N ALA A 222 5.43 -7.34 -14.88
CA ALA A 222 5.43 -8.25 -13.74
C ALA A 222 6.59 -8.00 -12.76
N GLY A 223 6.31 -8.24 -11.48
CA GLY A 223 7.27 -8.12 -10.40
C GLY A 223 6.60 -7.92 -9.06
N ILE A 224 7.25 -7.16 -8.18
CA ILE A 224 6.76 -6.87 -6.83
C ILE A 224 5.95 -5.57 -6.85
N PHE A 225 4.67 -5.67 -6.55
CA PHE A 225 3.77 -4.51 -6.51
C PHE A 225 3.58 -3.99 -5.10
N SER A 226 3.68 -4.87 -4.11
CA SER A 226 3.53 -4.48 -2.71
C SER A 226 4.53 -5.19 -1.83
N ILE A 227 5.08 -4.45 -0.88
CA ILE A 227 6.07 -4.92 0.09
C ILE A 227 5.70 -4.43 1.48
N LEU A 228 5.90 -5.29 2.47
CA LEU A 228 5.57 -5.00 3.85
C LEU A 228 6.59 -5.66 4.76
N PHE A 229 7.09 -4.91 5.74
CA PHE A 229 7.92 -5.43 6.83
C PHE A 229 7.18 -5.28 8.16
N SER A 230 6.94 -6.41 8.82
CA SER A 230 6.31 -6.46 10.14
C SER A 230 7.27 -6.11 11.28
N ASP A 231 8.56 -6.35 11.04
CA ASP A 231 9.69 -5.92 11.86
C ASP A 231 10.95 -5.87 10.96
N ALA A 232 12.11 -5.60 11.54
CA ALA A 232 13.36 -5.42 10.80
C ALA A 232 13.86 -6.68 10.07
N ASN A 233 13.32 -7.86 10.42
CA ASN A 233 13.74 -9.15 9.90
C ASN A 233 12.68 -9.82 9.03
N HIS A 234 11.40 -9.59 9.30
CA HIS A 234 10.32 -10.34 8.67
C HIS A 234 9.49 -9.47 7.74
N GLY A 235 9.60 -9.79 6.46
CA GLY A 235 8.88 -9.12 5.40
C GLY A 235 8.21 -10.08 4.43
N VAL A 236 7.32 -9.51 3.64
CA VAL A 236 6.54 -10.21 2.61
C VAL A 236 6.46 -9.30 1.40
N VAL A 237 6.51 -9.91 0.22
CA VAL A 237 6.20 -9.25 -1.05
C VAL A 237 5.05 -9.98 -1.71
N VAL A 238 4.21 -9.20 -2.40
CA VAL A 238 3.19 -9.72 -3.31
C VAL A 238 3.28 -9.01 -4.65
N GLY A 239 2.83 -9.69 -5.68
CA GLY A 239 2.92 -9.19 -7.04
C GLY A 239 2.37 -10.20 -8.04
N GLY A 240 3.03 -10.34 -9.18
CA GLY A 240 2.55 -11.11 -10.33
C GLY A 240 2.63 -10.26 -11.61
N ASP A 241 1.85 -10.62 -12.62
CA ASP A 241 1.71 -9.88 -13.88
C ASP A 241 0.33 -9.21 -13.94
N TYR A 242 0.28 -7.88 -13.96
CA TYR A 242 -1.00 -7.14 -13.95
C TYR A 242 -1.78 -7.29 -15.26
N THR A 243 -1.14 -7.72 -16.35
CA THR A 243 -1.85 -8.01 -17.61
C THR A 243 -2.48 -9.39 -17.61
N LYS A 244 -2.16 -10.21 -16.60
CA LYS A 244 -2.66 -11.58 -16.43
C LYS A 244 -3.16 -11.79 -15.01
N GLU A 245 -4.13 -10.99 -14.60
CA GLU A 245 -4.54 -10.83 -13.20
C GLU A 245 -4.98 -12.11 -12.48
N ARG A 246 -5.41 -13.14 -13.23
CA ARG A 246 -5.85 -14.45 -12.71
C ARG A 246 -4.75 -15.52 -12.77
N GLU A 247 -3.59 -15.23 -13.36
CA GLU A 247 -2.51 -16.20 -13.49
C GLU A 247 -1.92 -16.54 -12.12
N VAL A 248 -2.06 -17.81 -11.75
CA VAL A 248 -1.46 -18.36 -10.55
C VAL A 248 0.00 -18.66 -10.84
N GLY A 249 0.89 -18.06 -10.07
CA GLY A 249 2.33 -18.23 -10.22
C GLY A 249 3.08 -17.91 -8.94
N ASN A 250 4.35 -17.56 -9.09
CA ASN A 250 5.19 -17.11 -7.98
C ASN A 250 4.83 -15.66 -7.61
N ASN A 251 3.63 -15.46 -7.06
CA ASN A 251 3.07 -14.13 -6.83
C ASN A 251 3.33 -13.61 -5.42
N THR A 252 4.01 -14.39 -4.57
CA THR A 252 4.37 -13.97 -3.20
C THR A 252 5.63 -14.67 -2.71
N ALA A 253 6.40 -13.95 -1.91
CA ALA A 253 7.60 -14.43 -1.24
C ALA A 253 7.72 -13.77 0.14
N TRP A 254 8.43 -14.42 1.05
CA TRP A 254 8.66 -13.95 2.40
C TRP A 254 10.15 -14.02 2.76
N THR A 255 10.52 -13.25 3.77
CA THR A 255 11.87 -13.19 4.32
C THR A 255 11.83 -13.25 5.85
N SER A 256 12.91 -13.72 6.46
CA SER A 256 13.13 -13.69 7.92
C SER A 256 14.50 -13.12 8.30
N ASP A 257 15.23 -12.57 7.33
CA ASP A 257 16.57 -12.01 7.50
C ASP A 257 16.65 -10.54 7.04
N GLY A 258 15.52 -9.85 7.04
CA GLY A 258 15.42 -8.42 6.71
C GLY A 258 15.43 -8.15 5.21
N GLY A 259 15.08 -9.14 4.39
CA GLY A 259 15.05 -9.02 2.93
C GLY A 259 16.38 -9.28 2.25
N ARG A 260 17.33 -9.93 2.93
CA ARG A 260 18.60 -10.34 2.33
C ARG A 260 18.40 -11.58 1.47
N THR A 261 17.55 -12.50 1.92
CA THR A 261 17.10 -13.67 1.16
C THR A 261 15.58 -13.79 1.18
N TRP A 262 15.04 -14.41 0.13
CA TRP A 262 13.60 -14.54 -0.10
C TRP A 262 13.24 -15.99 -0.43
N GLN A 263 12.09 -16.43 0.07
CA GLN A 263 11.51 -17.75 -0.16
C GLN A 263 10.09 -17.59 -0.66
N LEU A 264 9.71 -18.33 -1.70
CA LEU A 264 8.33 -18.37 -2.17
C LEU A 264 7.39 -18.87 -1.07
N ALA A 265 6.11 -18.49 -1.13
CA ALA A 265 5.12 -19.12 -0.27
C ALA A 265 5.03 -20.64 -0.52
N GLU A 266 4.74 -21.37 0.55
CA GLU A 266 4.55 -22.82 0.56
C GLU A 266 3.29 -23.24 -0.23
N THR A 267 2.36 -22.31 -0.44
CA THR A 267 1.11 -22.51 -1.19
C THR A 267 1.18 -21.85 -2.56
N LYS A 268 0.51 -22.41 -3.58
CA LYS A 268 0.27 -21.76 -4.88
C LYS A 268 -0.76 -20.62 -4.82
N ARG A 269 -0.72 -19.82 -3.75
CA ARG A 269 -1.60 -18.69 -3.49
C ARG A 269 -0.76 -17.46 -3.13
N PRO A 270 -1.25 -16.23 -3.36
CA PRO A 270 -2.61 -15.82 -3.74
C PRO A 270 -3.07 -16.28 -5.14
N ASN A 271 -4.38 -16.37 -5.34
CA ASN A 271 -4.97 -16.76 -6.64
C ASN A 271 -4.91 -15.57 -7.61
N GLY A 272 -3.78 -15.42 -8.28
CA GLY A 272 -3.53 -14.33 -9.21
C GLY A 272 -2.63 -13.25 -8.64
N TYR A 273 -2.52 -12.17 -9.40
CA TYR A 273 -1.78 -10.99 -9.04
C TYR A 273 -2.42 -10.27 -7.83
N ARG A 274 -1.59 -9.75 -6.92
CA ARG A 274 -2.03 -8.88 -5.82
C ARG A 274 -1.29 -7.55 -5.86
N SER A 275 -2.04 -6.47 -5.75
CA SER A 275 -1.56 -5.09 -5.86
C SER A 275 -1.22 -4.46 -4.51
N GLY A 276 -1.69 -5.05 -3.40
CA GLY A 276 -1.45 -4.52 -2.05
C GLY A 276 -1.35 -5.64 -1.03
N VAL A 277 -0.51 -5.46 0.00
CA VAL A 277 -0.47 -6.29 1.21
C VAL A 277 -0.41 -5.41 2.46
N ALA A 278 -1.19 -5.77 3.49
CA ALA A 278 -1.28 -5.02 4.73
C ALA A 278 -1.18 -5.94 5.96
N LEU A 279 -0.65 -5.40 7.06
CA LEU A 279 -0.49 -6.09 8.35
C LEU A 279 -1.70 -5.89 9.25
N ILE A 280 -2.19 -6.96 9.87
CA ILE A 280 -3.13 -6.87 10.99
C ILE A 280 -2.32 -6.97 12.30
N HIS A 281 -2.05 -5.81 12.92
CA HIS A 281 -1.01 -5.62 13.94
C HIS A 281 -1.25 -6.36 15.27
N LYS A 282 -2.49 -6.46 15.75
CA LYS A 282 -2.82 -7.08 17.05
C LYS A 282 -3.43 -8.48 16.92
N THR A 283 -2.69 -9.42 16.35
CA THR A 283 -3.14 -10.80 16.13
C THR A 283 -2.20 -11.81 16.80
N LYS A 284 -2.68 -13.03 17.06
CA LYS A 284 -1.82 -14.15 17.47
C LYS A 284 -1.02 -14.59 16.23
N GLY A 285 0.21 -14.08 16.11
CA GLY A 285 1.05 -14.30 14.94
C GLY A 285 1.04 -13.11 13.97
N LYS A 286 1.60 -13.30 12.78
CA LYS A 286 1.71 -12.24 11.76
C LYS A 286 0.61 -12.43 10.73
N MET A 287 -0.55 -11.83 10.98
CA MET A 287 -1.68 -11.89 10.07
C MET A 287 -1.58 -10.81 9.00
N LEU A 288 -1.74 -11.22 7.74
CA LEU A 288 -1.62 -10.35 6.58
C LEU A 288 -2.86 -10.47 5.71
N VAL A 289 -3.22 -9.38 5.04
CA VAL A 289 -4.24 -9.38 3.98
C VAL A 289 -3.60 -8.89 2.70
N ALA A 290 -3.70 -9.68 1.64
CA ALA A 290 -3.30 -9.30 0.30
C ALA A 290 -4.56 -9.05 -0.54
N VAL A 291 -4.55 -7.99 -1.34
CA VAL A 291 -5.67 -7.61 -2.20
C VAL A 291 -5.22 -7.39 -3.63
N GLY A 292 -6.11 -7.62 -4.58
CA GLY A 292 -5.92 -7.32 -5.99
C GLY A 292 -7.25 -7.28 -6.72
N PRO A 293 -7.24 -6.97 -8.03
CA PRO A 293 -8.45 -6.85 -8.84
C PRO A 293 -9.32 -8.11 -8.87
N THR A 294 -8.72 -9.28 -8.61
CA THR A 294 -9.38 -10.59 -8.68
C THR A 294 -9.77 -11.18 -7.32
N GLY A 295 -9.59 -10.43 -6.23
CA GLY A 295 -9.99 -10.86 -4.89
C GLY A 295 -8.97 -10.51 -3.81
N SER A 296 -9.16 -11.12 -2.64
CA SER A 296 -8.29 -10.98 -1.49
C SER A 296 -7.96 -12.33 -0.85
N ASP A 297 -6.76 -12.39 -0.26
CA ASP A 297 -6.26 -13.55 0.46
C ASP A 297 -5.72 -13.13 1.83
N VAL A 298 -5.80 -14.03 2.80
CA VAL A 298 -5.25 -13.86 4.14
C VAL A 298 -4.08 -14.82 4.37
N SER A 299 -3.05 -14.36 5.08
CA SER A 299 -2.04 -15.23 5.68
C SER A 299 -2.09 -15.12 7.19
N MET A 300 -2.05 -16.26 7.90
CA MET A 300 -1.86 -16.30 9.36
C MET A 300 -0.42 -16.64 9.77
N ARG A 301 0.45 -16.86 8.78
CA ARG A 301 1.83 -17.33 8.97
C ARG A 301 2.84 -16.37 8.31
N GLY A 302 2.57 -15.06 8.34
CA GLY A 302 3.49 -14.03 7.86
C GLY A 302 3.87 -14.17 6.38
N GLY A 303 2.93 -14.59 5.53
CA GLY A 303 3.14 -14.70 4.08
C GLY A 303 3.62 -16.07 3.60
N LYS A 304 3.92 -17.01 4.53
CA LYS A 304 4.34 -18.38 4.19
C LYS A 304 3.26 -19.19 3.50
N SER A 305 2.01 -18.95 3.83
CA SER A 305 0.86 -19.66 3.28
C SER A 305 -0.38 -18.76 3.27
N TRP A 306 -1.23 -18.90 2.26
CA TRP A 306 -2.38 -18.03 2.03
C TRP A 306 -3.69 -18.80 1.88
N ARG A 307 -4.80 -18.17 2.25
CA ARG A 307 -6.18 -18.66 2.09
C ARG A 307 -7.05 -17.56 1.49
N VAL A 308 -8.11 -17.91 0.79
CA VAL A 308 -9.07 -16.92 0.26
C VAL A 308 -9.72 -16.15 1.42
N LEU A 309 -9.82 -14.83 1.28
CA LEU A 309 -10.64 -13.97 2.14
C LEU A 309 -11.93 -13.57 1.43
N GLY A 310 -11.86 -13.24 0.13
CA GLY A 310 -13.03 -12.89 -0.69
C GLY A 310 -12.67 -12.72 -2.16
N ASP A 311 -13.67 -12.62 -3.02
CA ASP A 311 -13.53 -12.43 -4.48
C ASP A 311 -13.71 -10.97 -4.92
N GLU A 312 -14.11 -10.08 -4.01
CA GLU A 312 -14.18 -8.65 -4.26
C GLU A 312 -12.80 -8.07 -4.60
N GLY A 313 -12.74 -7.34 -5.72
CA GLY A 313 -11.50 -6.75 -6.22
C GLY A 313 -11.16 -5.42 -5.56
N PHE A 314 -9.94 -5.27 -5.06
CA PHE A 314 -9.41 -4.03 -4.49
C PHE A 314 -8.01 -3.74 -5.02
N HIS A 315 -7.64 -2.46 -5.03
CA HIS A 315 -6.31 -1.97 -5.42
C HIS A 315 -5.37 -1.80 -4.24
N SER A 316 -5.89 -1.53 -3.04
CA SER A 316 -5.11 -1.34 -1.83
C SER A 316 -5.92 -1.66 -0.58
N ALA A 317 -5.21 -1.99 0.49
CA ALA A 317 -5.76 -2.16 1.82
C ALA A 317 -4.80 -1.57 2.86
N SER A 318 -5.35 -1.06 3.95
CA SER A 318 -4.58 -0.49 5.06
C SER A 318 -5.27 -0.80 6.39
N PHE A 319 -4.48 -1.03 7.43
CA PHE A 319 -4.95 -1.32 8.78
C PHE A 319 -4.26 -0.40 9.79
N ALA A 320 -5.07 0.24 10.63
CA ALA A 320 -4.55 1.16 11.64
C ALA A 320 -3.78 0.41 12.73
N VAL A 321 -2.53 0.82 12.98
CA VAL A 321 -1.60 0.15 13.91
C VAL A 321 -2.19 -0.08 15.31
N ARG A 322 -2.93 0.90 15.84
CA ARG A 322 -3.45 0.85 17.23
C ARG A 322 -4.81 0.19 17.36
N SER A 323 -5.67 0.23 16.35
CA SER A 323 -7.05 -0.28 16.46
C SER A 323 -7.32 -1.52 15.60
N ASN A 324 -6.44 -1.90 14.69
CA ASN A 324 -6.67 -2.87 13.62
C ASN A 324 -7.91 -2.54 12.75
N ALA A 325 -8.44 -1.32 12.79
CA ALA A 325 -9.48 -0.95 11.85
C ALA A 325 -8.88 -0.90 10.44
N GLY A 326 -9.47 -1.66 9.53
CA GLY A 326 -8.95 -1.84 8.18
C GLY A 326 -9.94 -1.39 7.12
N TRP A 327 -9.41 -0.83 6.04
CA TRP A 327 -10.17 -0.46 4.85
C TRP A 327 -9.46 -0.93 3.59
N ALA A 328 -10.24 -1.22 2.55
CA ALA A 328 -9.76 -1.49 1.21
C ALA A 328 -10.49 -0.62 0.18
N VAL A 329 -9.82 -0.29 -0.91
CA VAL A 329 -10.33 0.60 -1.98
C VAL A 329 -10.12 0.02 -3.36
N GLY A 330 -10.95 0.37 -4.34
CA GLY A 330 -10.87 -0.19 -5.68
C GLY A 330 -11.60 0.60 -6.78
N GLU A 331 -11.94 -0.12 -7.85
CA GLU A 331 -12.64 0.41 -9.03
C GLU A 331 -13.97 1.07 -8.70
N GLY A 332 -14.36 2.08 -9.49
CA GLY A 332 -15.72 2.65 -9.45
C GLY A 332 -16.12 3.26 -8.10
N GLY A 333 -15.17 3.80 -7.34
CA GLY A 333 -15.40 4.36 -6.01
C GLY A 333 -15.53 3.32 -4.91
N ARG A 334 -15.20 2.05 -5.19
CA ARG A 334 -15.32 0.96 -4.22
C ARG A 334 -14.47 1.26 -2.99
N ILE A 335 -15.11 1.14 -1.83
CA ILE A 335 -14.47 1.18 -0.53
C ILE A 335 -15.18 0.21 0.40
N ALA A 336 -14.42 -0.53 1.20
CA ALA A 336 -14.97 -1.49 2.13
C ALA A 336 -14.17 -1.47 3.44
N LYS A 337 -14.86 -1.76 4.54
CA LYS A 337 -14.25 -1.90 5.86
C LYS A 337 -14.08 -3.38 6.19
N TYR A 338 -12.92 -3.72 6.74
CA TYR A 338 -12.67 -5.07 7.23
C TYR A 338 -13.45 -5.33 8.52
N THR A 339 -14.20 -6.43 8.59
CA THR A 339 -14.95 -6.85 9.78
C THR A 339 -14.76 -8.33 10.07
N GLY A 340 -15.06 -8.75 11.31
CA GLY A 340 -14.96 -10.13 11.75
C GLY A 340 -13.54 -10.55 12.20
N SER A 341 -13.41 -11.83 12.55
CA SER A 341 -12.17 -12.45 13.00
C SER A 341 -11.97 -13.84 12.39
N PHE A 342 -10.72 -14.26 12.32
CA PHE A 342 -10.39 -15.67 12.07
C PHE A 342 -10.34 -16.39 13.42
N ASN A 343 -11.20 -17.41 13.58
CA ASN A 343 -11.14 -18.33 14.71
C ASN A 343 -9.93 -19.27 14.59
#